data_AF-A0A1B0GPV8-F1
#
_entry.id   AF-A0A1B0GPV8-F1
#
_cell.length_a   1.000
_cell.length_b   1.000
_cell.length_c   1.000
_cell.angle_alpha   90.00
_cell.angle_beta   90.00
_cell.angle_gamma   90.00
#
_symmetry.space_group_name_H-M   'P 1'
#
loop_
_entity.id
_entity.type
_entity.pdbx_description
1 polymer ?
#
loop_
_entity_poly.entity_id
_entity_poly.type
_entity_poly.pdbx_seq_one_letter_code
_entity_poly.pdbx_strand_id
1 'polypeptide(L)'
;MFFSQQKPHRLLPTNLYVVLYNFKARHQDELDLKAGYKVTVIDTSDPDWWKGKCLGRVGYFPSKYCTRLAAGEKPLQVTHNLQVTDGERGDSGMTLLRDQIVIQLKSRYSGGPL
;
A
#
# COMPACT_ATOMS: atom_id res chain seq x y z
N MET A 1 -11.57 -16.26 36.11
CA MET A 1 -10.49 -15.63 35.30
C MET A 1 -10.32 -16.46 34.05
N PHE A 2 -10.67 -15.94 32.87
CA PHE A 2 -10.46 -16.64 31.60
C PHE A 2 -9.59 -15.74 30.71
N PHE A 3 -8.36 -16.15 30.45
CA PHE A 3 -7.51 -15.54 29.44
C PHE A 3 -7.89 -16.15 28.09
N SER A 4 -8.51 -15.34 27.22
CA SER A 4 -8.63 -15.70 25.80
C SER A 4 -7.32 -15.34 25.11
N GLN A 5 -6.44 -16.32 24.92
CA GLN A 5 -5.32 -16.19 23.99
C GLN A 5 -5.85 -16.36 22.56
N GLN A 6 -6.32 -15.27 21.97
CA GLN A 6 -6.44 -15.21 20.52
C GLN A 6 -5.05 -14.93 19.95
N LYS A 7 -4.32 -15.99 19.56
CA LYS A 7 -3.23 -15.86 18.58
C LYS A 7 -3.87 -15.57 17.22
N PRO A 8 -3.69 -14.40 16.59
CA PRO A 8 -4.12 -14.24 15.22
C PRO A 8 -3.04 -14.87 14.33
N HIS A 9 -3.35 -16.07 13.85
CA HIS A 9 -3.01 -16.57 12.53
C HIS A 9 -1.63 -16.16 11.95
N ARG A 10 -0.58 -16.91 12.29
CA ARG A 10 0.76 -16.78 11.69
C ARG A 10 0.77 -17.36 10.27
N LEU A 11 0.07 -16.71 9.33
CA LEU A 11 0.25 -16.92 7.89
C LEU A 11 -0.21 -15.66 7.15
N LEU A 12 0.69 -14.69 6.90
CA LEU A 12 0.44 -13.67 5.87
C LEU A 12 1.54 -13.76 4.81
N PRO A 13 1.21 -14.09 3.55
CA PRO A 13 2.05 -13.71 2.42
C PRO A 13 2.17 -12.18 2.43
N THR A 14 3.36 -11.67 2.72
CA THR A 14 3.76 -10.25 2.72
C THR A 14 2.75 -9.29 3.37
N ASN A 15 2.89 -9.04 4.68
CA ASN A 15 2.37 -7.85 5.37
C ASN A 15 3.09 -6.55 4.93
N LEU A 16 3.48 -6.50 3.66
CA LEU A 16 4.19 -5.41 3.01
C LEU A 16 3.16 -4.53 2.31
N TYR A 17 3.22 -3.25 2.63
CA TYR A 17 2.36 -2.23 2.07
C TYR A 17 3.22 -1.12 1.47
N VAL A 18 2.67 -0.40 0.51
CA VAL A 18 3.26 0.84 0.00
C VAL A 18 2.46 2.04 0.49
N VAL A 19 3.16 3.08 0.91
CA VAL A 19 2.59 4.37 1.30
C VAL A 19 2.14 5.13 0.06
N LEU A 20 0.89 5.58 0.03
CA LEU A 20 0.27 6.31 -1.07
C LEU A 20 0.46 7.82 -0.96
N TYR A 21 0.51 8.35 0.26
CA TYR A 21 0.57 9.78 0.55
C TYR A 21 1.63 10.10 1.61
N ASN A 22 2.23 11.27 1.52
CA ASN A 22 3.13 11.75 2.57
C ASN A 22 2.35 11.90 3.89
N PHE A 23 2.93 11.41 4.98
CA PHE A 23 2.39 11.56 6.32
C PHE A 23 3.49 12.09 7.24
N LYS A 24 3.24 13.27 7.83
CA LYS A 24 4.17 13.89 8.76
C LYS A 24 3.73 13.57 10.18
N ALA A 25 4.58 12.84 10.91
CA ALA A 25 4.37 12.56 12.33
C ALA A 25 4.19 13.86 13.13
N ARG A 26 3.16 13.87 13.98
CA ARG A 26 2.82 14.90 14.96
C ARG A 26 3.15 14.45 16.38
N HIS A 27 3.14 13.14 16.62
CA HIS A 27 3.47 12.54 17.92
C HIS A 27 4.71 11.62 17.81
N GLN A 28 5.39 11.38 18.94
CA GLN A 28 6.67 10.66 18.96
C GLN A 28 6.54 9.17 18.60
N ASP A 29 5.35 8.63 18.81
CA ASP A 29 4.95 7.24 18.52
C ASP A 29 4.43 7.05 17.09
N GLU A 30 4.37 8.12 16.28
CA GLU A 30 3.97 8.07 14.88
C GLU A 30 5.17 7.91 13.93
N LEU A 31 4.92 7.38 12.73
CA LEU A 31 5.90 7.30 11.65
C LEU A 31 5.88 8.56 10.79
N ASP A 32 7.07 9.02 10.39
CA ASP A 32 7.22 9.94 9.25
C ASP A 32 7.32 9.09 7.98
N LEU A 33 6.40 9.29 7.03
CA LEU A 33 6.27 8.48 5.83
C LEU A 33 6.21 9.34 4.58
N LYS A 34 6.90 8.89 3.53
CA LYS A 34 6.78 9.47 2.18
C LYS A 34 6.05 8.51 1.26
N ALA A 35 5.31 9.07 0.30
CA ALA A 35 4.71 8.32 -0.79
C ALA A 35 5.78 7.44 -1.48
N GLY A 36 5.43 6.19 -1.76
CA GLY A 36 6.32 5.18 -2.33
C GLY A 36 7.13 4.38 -1.31
N TYR A 37 7.17 4.79 -0.03
CA TYR A 37 7.85 3.99 1.00
C TYR A 37 7.15 2.65 1.23
N LYS A 38 7.95 1.63 1.52
CA LYS A 38 7.45 0.33 1.94
C LYS A 38 7.33 0.27 3.46
N VAL A 39 6.18 -0.15 3.95
CA VAL A 39 5.92 -0.35 5.38
C VAL A 39 5.51 -1.80 5.63
N THR A 40 6.10 -2.41 6.65
CA THR A 40 5.67 -3.71 7.15
C THR A 40 4.61 -3.47 8.23
N VAL A 41 3.35 -3.80 7.94
CA VAL A 41 2.24 -3.63 8.90
C VAL A 41 2.29 -4.73 9.95
N ILE A 42 2.24 -4.35 11.22
CA ILE A 42 2.39 -5.29 12.36
C ILE A 42 1.18 -5.30 13.30
N ASP A 43 0.33 -4.26 13.26
CA ASP A 43 -0.91 -4.20 14.04
C ASP A 43 -1.98 -3.42 13.26
N THR A 44 -3.16 -4.04 13.12
CA THR A 44 -4.35 -3.48 12.47
C THR A 44 -5.58 -3.59 13.37
N SER A 45 -5.38 -3.69 14.69
CA SER A 45 -6.47 -3.81 15.67
C SER A 45 -7.37 -2.57 15.70
N ASP A 46 -6.80 -1.40 15.43
CA ASP A 46 -7.53 -0.16 15.22
C ASP A 46 -7.82 0.04 13.70
N PRO A 47 -9.05 0.41 13.31
CA PRO A 47 -9.44 0.55 11.90
C PRO A 47 -8.85 1.79 11.21
N ASP A 48 -8.56 2.85 11.95
CA ASP A 48 -8.10 4.14 11.41
C ASP A 48 -6.59 4.32 11.55
N TRP A 49 -5.98 3.70 12.56
CA TRP A 49 -4.56 3.83 12.88
C TRP A 49 -3.85 2.49 12.96
N TRP A 50 -2.94 2.24 12.04
CA TRP A 50 -2.15 1.02 12.03
C TRP A 50 -0.76 1.24 12.58
N LYS A 51 -0.19 0.18 13.16
CA LYS A 51 1.21 0.16 13.57
C LYS A 51 2.04 -0.54 12.51
N GLY A 52 3.14 0.08 12.11
CA GLY A 52 4.04 -0.46 11.10
C GLY A 52 5.50 -0.31 11.46
N LYS A 53 6.35 -0.98 10.68
CA LYS A 53 7.80 -0.80 10.67
C LYS A 53 8.23 -0.24 9.31
N CYS A 54 8.91 0.90 9.31
CA CYS A 54 9.44 1.54 8.11
C CYS A 54 10.81 2.15 8.43
N LEU A 55 11.81 1.95 7.56
CA LEU A 55 13.17 2.51 7.71
C LEU A 55 13.79 2.30 9.12
N GLY A 56 13.58 1.12 9.70
CA GLY A 56 14.11 0.77 11.02
C GLY A 56 13.31 1.31 12.21
N ARG A 57 12.32 2.19 12.00
CA ARG A 57 11.44 2.72 13.05
C ARG A 57 10.11 1.98 13.10
N VAL A 58 9.50 1.96 14.27
CA VAL A 58 8.15 1.43 14.51
C VAL A 58 7.28 2.56 15.04
N GLY A 59 6.05 2.67 14.53
CA GLY A 59 5.10 3.69 14.97
C GLY A 59 3.76 3.60 14.26
N TYR A 60 2.87 4.51 14.62
CA TYR A 60 1.51 4.61 14.11
C TYR A 60 1.41 5.48 12.85
N PHE A 61 0.45 5.17 12.00
CA PHE A 61 0.11 5.95 10.81
C PHE A 61 -1.35 5.66 10.38
N PRO A 62 -1.99 6.55 9.60
CA PRO A 62 -3.36 6.33 9.15
C PRO A 62 -3.46 5.13 8.21
N SER A 63 -4.37 4.20 8.47
CA SER A 63 -4.53 2.96 7.69
C SER A 63 -4.76 3.22 6.19
N LYS A 64 -5.55 4.25 5.89
CA LYS A 64 -5.92 4.67 4.52
C LYS A 64 -4.76 5.25 3.70
N TYR A 65 -3.60 5.50 4.31
CA TYR A 65 -2.43 6.06 3.63
C TYR A 65 -1.56 4.99 2.97
N CYS A 66 -1.93 3.73 3.05
CA CYS A 66 -1.19 2.65 2.44
C CYS A 66 -2.10 1.67 1.70
N THR A 67 -1.51 0.89 0.83
CA THR A 67 -2.19 -0.23 0.16
C THR A 67 -1.28 -1.46 0.14
N ARG A 68 -1.90 -2.64 0.14
CA ARG A 68 -1.17 -3.91 0.22
C ARG A 68 -0.37 -4.11 -1.06
N LEU A 69 0.87 -4.57 -0.92
CA LEU A 69 1.73 -4.90 -2.05
C LEU A 69 1.89 -6.42 -2.14
N ALA A 70 1.28 -7.03 -3.17
CA ALA A 70 1.37 -8.47 -3.38
C ALA A 70 2.73 -8.89 -3.98
N ALA A 71 3.01 -10.19 -3.92
CA ALA A 71 4.22 -10.75 -4.50
C ALA A 71 4.28 -10.52 -6.02
N GLY A 72 5.35 -9.87 -6.47
CA GLY A 72 5.57 -9.56 -7.89
C GLY A 72 4.96 -8.24 -8.36
N GLU A 73 4.16 -7.56 -7.53
CA GLU A 73 3.72 -6.20 -7.80
C GLU A 73 4.84 -5.19 -7.52
N LYS A 74 4.83 -4.08 -8.27
CA LYS A 74 5.80 -3.01 -8.10
C LYS A 74 5.09 -1.67 -7.92
N PRO A 75 5.36 -0.93 -6.84
CA PRO A 75 4.88 0.43 -6.75
C PRO A 75 5.69 1.31 -7.72
N LEU A 76 4.99 2.13 -8.49
CA LEU A 76 5.55 3.12 -9.40
C LEU A 76 4.99 4.50 -9.01
N GLN A 77 5.76 5.54 -9.31
CA GLN A 77 5.33 6.93 -9.16
C GLN A 77 5.09 7.51 -10.55
N VAL A 78 3.94 8.13 -10.73
CA VAL A 78 3.57 8.81 -11.96
C VAL A 78 4.46 10.04 -12.15
N THR A 79 5.14 10.15 -13.29
CA THR A 79 6.08 11.26 -13.55
C THR A 79 5.41 12.45 -14.26
N HIS A 80 4.29 12.20 -14.96
CA HIS A 80 3.55 13.19 -15.76
C HIS A 80 2.05 12.88 -15.69
N ASN A 81 1.21 13.90 -15.82
CA ASN A 81 -0.23 13.70 -15.89
C ASN A 81 -0.58 12.92 -17.18
N LEU A 82 -1.40 11.88 -17.05
CA LEU A 82 -1.79 11.01 -18.17
C LEU A 82 -3.31 10.81 -18.13
N GLN A 83 -3.97 10.91 -19.29
CA GLN A 83 -5.36 10.50 -19.47
C GLN A 83 -5.37 9.12 -20.13
N VAL A 84 -5.95 8.14 -19.46
CA VAL A 84 -6.11 6.78 -19.94
C VAL A 84 -7.57 6.59 -20.33
N THR A 85 -7.82 6.38 -21.62
CA THR A 85 -9.16 6.12 -22.17
C THR A 85 -9.19 4.70 -22.71
N ASP A 86 -10.15 3.89 -22.26
CA ASP A 86 -10.48 2.63 -22.93
C ASP A 86 -11.40 2.99 -24.09
N GLY A 87 -11.08 2.57 -25.32
CA GLY A 87 -11.58 3.17 -26.57
C GLY A 87 -13.08 3.02 -26.86
N GLU A 88 -13.93 2.71 -25.89
CA GLU A 88 -15.37 2.53 -26.06
C GLU A 88 -16.16 3.69 -25.42
N ARG A 89 -17.15 4.17 -26.18
CA ARG A 89 -17.92 5.39 -25.93
C ARG A 89 -18.45 5.48 -24.50
N GLY A 90 -17.94 6.47 -23.77
CA GLY A 90 -18.68 7.15 -22.73
C GLY A 90 -18.79 6.43 -21.40
N ASP A 91 -17.66 6.23 -20.72
CA ASP A 91 -17.60 6.53 -19.28
C ASP A 91 -16.17 6.88 -18.87
N SER A 92 -16.03 7.99 -18.15
CA SER A 92 -14.91 8.44 -17.31
C SER A 92 -13.53 7.78 -17.54
N GLY A 93 -12.73 8.31 -18.45
CA GLY A 93 -11.32 7.94 -18.57
C GLY A 93 -10.56 8.16 -17.26
N MET A 94 -9.64 7.24 -16.92
CA MET A 94 -8.82 7.36 -15.71
C MET A 94 -7.75 8.43 -15.93
N THR A 95 -7.67 9.43 -15.06
CA THR A 95 -6.55 10.38 -15.05
C THR A 95 -5.54 9.99 -13.98
N LEU A 96 -4.31 9.73 -14.39
CA LEU A 96 -3.17 9.56 -13.49
C LEU A 96 -2.49 10.92 -13.31
N LEU A 97 -2.35 11.36 -12.07
CA LEU A 97 -1.70 12.64 -11.75
C LEU A 97 -0.24 12.43 -11.38
N ARG A 98 0.62 13.39 -11.73
CA ARG A 98 2.02 13.42 -11.30
C ARG A 98 2.11 13.22 -9.79
N ASP A 99 3.14 12.48 -9.38
CA ASP A 99 3.46 12.10 -7.99
C ASP A 99 2.51 11.11 -7.33
N GLN A 100 1.45 10.68 -8.03
CA GLN A 100 0.60 9.60 -7.54
C GLN A 100 1.35 8.26 -7.54
N ILE A 101 1.15 7.49 -6.47
CA ILE A 101 1.63 6.11 -6.38
C ILE A 101 0.61 5.18 -7.02
N VAL A 102 1.06 4.39 -7.99
CA VAL A 102 0.29 3.34 -8.66
C VAL A 102 0.98 1.99 -8.45
N ILE A 103 0.20 0.92 -8.46
CA ILE A 103 0.75 -0.44 -8.39
C ILE A 103 0.74 -1.04 -9.78
N GLN A 104 1.93 -1.34 -10.29
CA GLN A 104 2.08 -2.18 -11.47
C GLN A 104 1.76 -3.63 -11.09
N LEU A 105 0.64 -4.12 -11.61
CA LEU A 105 0.26 -5.52 -11.47
C LEU A 105 1.23 -6.40 -12.26
N LYS A 106 1.44 -7.63 -11.77
CA LYS A 106 2.24 -8.63 -12.48
C LYS A 106 1.63 -8.87 -13.87
N SER A 107 2.40 -8.64 -14.93
CA SER A 107 2.01 -9.03 -16.28
C SER A 107 1.78 -10.55 -16.29
N ARG A 108 0.56 -10.97 -16.63
CA ARG A 108 0.28 -12.36 -16.95
C ARG A 108 1.04 -12.64 -18.23
N TYR A 109 2.25 -13.20 -18.12
CA TYR A 109 2.89 -13.86 -19.25
C TYR A 109 1.97 -15.03 -19.63
N SER A 110 1.07 -14.80 -20.58
CA SER A 110 0.33 -15.85 -21.25
C SER A 110 1.35 -16.63 -22.06
N GLY A 111 1.85 -17.73 -21.48
CA GLY A 111 2.42 -18.80 -22.27
C GLY A 111 1.34 -19.29 -23.23
N GLY A 112 1.38 -18.80 -24.46
CA GLY A 112 0.79 -19.48 -25.61
C GLY A 112 1.85 -20.42 -26.19
N PRO A 113 1.49 -21.66 -26.57
CA PRO A 113 2.46 -22.65 -27.01
C PRO A 113 2.96 -22.33 -28.42
N LEU A 114 4.25 -22.57 -28.66
CA LEU A 114 4.78 -23.10 -29.92
C LEU A 114 5.75 -24.23 -29.57
#